data_AF-A0A2V9K3F4-F1
#
_entry.id   AF-A0A2V9K3F4-F1
#
_cell.length_a   1.000
_cell.length_b   1.000
_cell.length_c   1.000
_cell.angle_alpha   90.00
_cell.angle_beta   90.00
_cell.angle_gamma   90.00
#
_symmetry.space_group_name_H-M   'P 1'
#
loop_
_entity.id
_entity.type
_entity.pdbx_description
1 polymer ?
#
loop_
_entity_poly.entity_id
_entity_poly.type
_entity_poly.pdbx_seq_one_letter_code
_entity_poly.pdbx_strand_id
1 'polypeptide(L)'
;MLSVMEKTTNRTKRIGVRVHEDVFNRLRQFSMNEEKTLGEWCSERLTELAWGFVTPFAKALLAEIAASQDITVQLLFAIATQGRLTREKVTEITAAAHEAKFEEAEELLKCAYNRTGRVHLPISYSAAKGERR
;
A
#
# COMPACT_ATOMS: atom_id res chain seq x y z
N MET A 1 -6.70 10.64 -21.75
CA MET A 1 -5.28 11.03 -21.90
C MET A 1 -4.55 10.47 -20.68
N LEU A 2 -4.02 9.25 -20.80
CA LEU A 2 -3.33 8.53 -19.73
C LEU A 2 -1.92 9.12 -19.61
N SER A 3 -1.62 9.77 -18.48
CA SER A 3 -0.22 10.02 -18.11
C SER A 3 0.36 8.68 -17.66
N VAL A 4 0.83 7.91 -18.64
CA VAL A 4 1.78 6.81 -18.41
C VAL A 4 2.99 7.48 -17.78
N MET A 5 3.13 7.36 -16.46
CA MET A 5 4.27 7.88 -15.73
C MET A 5 5.53 7.25 -16.34
N GLU A 6 6.35 8.08 -17.00
CA GLU A 6 7.68 7.67 -17.40
C GLU A 6 8.40 7.13 -16.16
N LYS A 7 8.74 5.83 -16.20
CA LYS A 7 9.74 5.23 -15.33
C LYS A 7 11.00 6.09 -15.52
N THR A 8 11.27 7.00 -14.60
CA THR A 8 12.55 7.72 -14.58
C THR A 8 13.60 6.72 -14.12
N THR A 9 14.16 6.00 -15.09
CA THR A 9 14.98 4.79 -14.89
C THR A 9 16.31 5.07 -14.18
N ASN A 10 16.67 6.33 -13.92
CA ASN A 10 17.94 6.69 -13.30
C ASN A 10 17.75 7.38 -11.95
N ARG A 11 18.18 6.70 -10.88
CA ARG A 11 18.32 7.27 -9.52
C ARG A 11 19.47 8.29 -9.53
N THR A 12 19.17 9.58 -9.48
CA THR A 12 20.17 10.66 -9.59
C THR A 12 20.70 11.20 -8.24
N LYS A 13 20.12 10.75 -7.12
CA LYS A 13 20.46 11.19 -5.76
C LYS A 13 20.76 9.98 -4.88
N ARG A 14 21.71 10.14 -3.96
CA ARG A 14 22.13 9.09 -3.02
C ARG A 14 21.86 9.51 -1.58
N ILE A 15 21.36 8.57 -0.79
CA ILE A 15 21.24 8.69 0.67
C ILE A 15 22.29 7.78 1.30
N GLY A 16 23.13 8.32 2.19
CA GLY A 16 24.09 7.54 2.98
C GLY A 16 23.60 7.46 4.43
N VAL A 17 23.31 6.27 4.91
CA VAL A 17 22.86 6.03 6.29
C VAL A 17 23.83 5.06 6.97
N ARG A 18 24.28 5.40 8.18
CA ARG A 18 25.01 4.47 9.05
C ARG A 18 24.02 3.83 10.02
N VAL A 19 24.09 2.52 10.15
CA VAL A 19 23.26 1.73 11.06
C VAL A 19 24.17 0.86 11.92
N HIS A 20 23.66 0.41 13.07
CA HIS A 20 24.33 -0.59 13.88
C HIS A 20 24.38 -1.95 13.16
N GLU A 21 25.34 -2.78 13.53
CA GLU A 21 25.62 -4.08 12.91
C GLU A 21 24.42 -5.05 13.01
N ASP A 22 23.72 -5.06 14.14
CA ASP A 22 22.51 -5.85 14.36
C ASP A 22 21.37 -5.44 13.42
N VAL A 23 21.18 -4.12 13.24
CA VAL A 23 20.22 -3.57 12.29
C VAL A 23 20.60 -3.92 10.86
N PHE A 24 21.88 -3.79 10.49
CA PHE A 24 22.38 -4.17 9.17
C PHE A 24 22.08 -5.63 8.84
N ASN A 25 22.35 -6.54 9.79
CA ASN A 25 22.08 -7.96 9.61
C ASN A 25 20.58 -8.27 9.47
N ARG A 26 19.72 -7.60 10.23
CA ARG A 26 18.26 -7.72 10.04
C ARG A 26 17.81 -7.25 8.66
N LEU A 27 18.28 -6.08 8.21
CA LEU A 27 17.92 -5.56 6.88
C LEU A 27 18.39 -6.51 5.77
N ARG A 28 19.58 -7.11 5.91
CA ARG A 28 20.09 -8.12 4.99
C ARG A 28 19.21 -9.37 4.94
N GLN A 29 18.72 -9.85 6.08
CA GLN A 29 17.78 -10.98 6.11
C GLN A 29 16.48 -10.64 5.39
N PHE A 30 15.91 -9.45 5.62
CA PHE A 30 14.70 -9.04 4.92
C PHE A 30 14.88 -8.93 3.41
N SER A 31 16.01 -8.36 2.96
CA SER A 31 16.28 -8.26 1.52
C SER A 31 16.44 -9.64 0.87
N MET A 32 17.09 -10.59 1.56
CA MET A 32 17.24 -11.97 1.08
C MET A 32 15.89 -12.71 0.98
N ASN A 33 15.00 -12.52 1.96
CA ASN A 33 13.66 -13.12 1.93
C ASN A 33 12.80 -12.63 0.76
N GLU A 34 13.08 -11.44 0.24
CA GLU A 34 12.40 -10.85 -0.92
C GLU A 34 13.21 -10.98 -2.22
N GLU A 35 14.31 -11.75 -2.23
CA GLU A 35 15.19 -11.96 -3.39
C GLU A 35 15.77 -10.66 -3.98
N LYS A 36 16.02 -9.65 -3.14
CA LYS A 36 16.51 -8.31 -3.54
C LYS A 36 17.89 -8.02 -2.96
N THR A 37 18.65 -7.14 -3.63
CA THR A 37 19.83 -6.55 -2.99
C THR A 37 19.42 -5.64 -1.84
N LEU A 38 20.29 -5.48 -0.84
CA LEU A 38 20.03 -4.60 0.30
C LEU A 38 19.73 -3.15 -0.13
N GLY A 39 20.43 -2.66 -1.16
CA GLY A 39 20.21 -1.32 -1.71
C GLY A 39 18.86 -1.16 -2.38
N GLU A 40 18.42 -2.15 -3.15
CA GLU A 40 17.10 -2.15 -3.79
C GLU A 40 15.97 -2.20 -2.75
N TRP A 41 16.08 -3.14 -1.81
CA TRP A 41 15.10 -3.29 -0.73
C TRP A 41 14.96 -2.00 0.09
N CYS A 42 16.09 -1.40 0.52
CA CYS A 42 16.08 -0.14 1.25
C CYS A 42 15.51 1.02 0.41
N SER A 43 15.85 1.08 -0.89
CA SER A 43 15.33 2.11 -1.79
C SER A 43 13.82 2.03 -1.93
N GLU A 44 13.26 0.82 -2.05
CA GLU A 44 11.82 0.60 -2.15
C GLU A 44 11.12 1.01 -0.86
N ARG A 45 11.60 0.53 0.30
CA ARG A 45 11.01 0.88 1.60
C ARG A 45 11.07 2.38 1.91
N LEU A 46 12.18 3.04 1.59
CA LEU A 46 12.29 4.49 1.74
C LEU A 46 11.35 5.25 0.79
N THR A 47 11.14 4.72 -0.41
CA THR A 47 10.18 5.29 -1.37
C THR A 47 8.76 5.12 -0.82
N GLU A 48 8.36 3.92 -0.38
CA GLU A 48 7.07 3.66 0.25
C GLU A 48 6.81 4.60 1.44
N LEU A 49 7.80 4.77 2.33
CA LEU A 49 7.69 5.69 3.46
C LEU A 49 7.51 7.15 3.03
N ALA A 50 8.23 7.60 2.01
CA ALA A 50 8.15 8.97 1.51
C ALA A 50 6.79 9.31 0.87
N TRP A 51 6.15 8.33 0.24
CA TRP A 51 4.84 8.49 -0.40
C TRP A 51 3.65 8.17 0.52
N GLY A 52 3.94 7.80 1.77
CA GLY A 52 2.96 7.29 2.73
C GLY A 52 3.00 5.78 2.75
N PHE A 53 3.35 5.21 3.91
CA PHE A 53 3.39 3.77 4.11
C PHE A 53 2.08 3.31 4.73
N VAL A 54 1.38 2.40 4.06
CA VAL A 54 0.25 1.66 4.64
C VAL A 54 0.81 0.39 5.27
N THR A 55 0.59 0.25 6.57
CA THR A 55 1.04 -0.93 7.30
C THR A 55 0.35 -2.19 6.78
N PRO A 56 0.97 -3.37 6.86
CA PRO A 56 0.33 -4.63 6.47
C PRO A 56 -1.02 -4.84 7.18
N PHE A 57 -1.10 -4.46 8.45
CA PHE A 57 -2.35 -4.50 9.22
C PHE A 57 -3.42 -3.56 8.64
N ALA A 58 -3.06 -2.33 8.28
CA ALA A 58 -4.00 -1.39 7.65
C ALA A 58 -4.44 -1.87 6.27
N LYS A 59 -3.55 -2.48 5.46
CA LYS A 59 -3.92 -3.11 4.18
C LYS A 59 -4.91 -4.26 4.39
N ALA A 60 -4.65 -5.14 5.36
CA ALA A 60 -5.54 -6.24 5.69
C ALA A 60 -6.91 -5.75 6.18
N LEU A 61 -6.94 -4.72 7.03
CA LEU A 61 -8.18 -4.12 7.51
C LEU A 61 -9.00 -3.52 6.35
N LEU A 62 -8.35 -2.79 5.44
CA LEU A 62 -9.01 -2.24 4.27
C LEU A 62 -9.58 -3.34 3.37
N ALA A 63 -8.84 -4.44 3.18
CA ALA A 63 -9.31 -5.59 2.42
C ALA A 63 -10.55 -6.24 3.04
N GLU A 64 -10.59 -6.43 4.36
CA GLU A 64 -11.80 -6.96 5.02
C GLU A 64 -13.01 -6.01 4.93
N ILE A 65 -12.78 -4.69 5.00
CA ILE A 65 -13.82 -3.68 4.82
C ILE A 65 -14.37 -3.72 3.39
N ALA A 66 -13.50 -3.74 2.38
CA ALA A 66 -13.88 -3.81 0.96
C ALA A 66 -14.68 -5.09 0.67
N ALA A 67 -14.18 -6.26 1.10
CA ALA A 67 -14.89 -7.53 0.95
C ALA A 67 -16.28 -7.49 1.62
N SER A 68 -16.38 -6.94 2.83
CA SER A 68 -17.66 -6.84 3.54
C SER A 68 -18.66 -5.94 2.79
N GLN A 69 -18.19 -4.85 2.17
CA GLN A 69 -19.02 -3.97 1.36
C GLN A 69 -19.48 -4.67 0.08
N ASP A 70 -18.58 -5.34 -0.62
CA ASP A 70 -18.90 -6.09 -1.85
C ASP A 70 -19.91 -7.22 -1.59
N ILE A 71 -19.69 -8.03 -0.54
CA ILE A 71 -20.65 -9.04 -0.09
C ILE A 71 -22.02 -8.42 0.15
N THR A 72 -22.07 -7.30 0.89
CA THR A 72 -23.35 -6.65 1.22
C THR A 72 -24.07 -6.19 -0.05
N VAL A 73 -23.36 -5.53 -0.98
CA VAL A 73 -23.93 -5.03 -2.23
C VAL A 73 -24.43 -6.20 -3.09
N GLN A 74 -23.63 -7.25 -3.26
CA GLN A 74 -24.00 -8.41 -4.06
C GLN A 74 -25.18 -9.19 -3.47
N LEU A 75 -25.26 -9.33 -2.15
CA LEU A 75 -26.40 -9.96 -1.49
C LEU A 75 -27.68 -9.15 -1.70
N LEU A 76 -27.62 -7.82 -1.52
CA LEU A 76 -28.77 -6.95 -1.77
C LEU A 76 -29.23 -7.02 -3.23
N PHE A 77 -28.28 -7.04 -4.17
CA PHE A 77 -28.58 -7.19 -5.59
C PHE A 77 -29.21 -8.55 -5.91
N ALA A 78 -28.69 -9.64 -5.34
CA ALA A 78 -29.25 -10.98 -5.49
C ALA A 78 -30.68 -11.08 -4.93
N ILE A 79 -30.95 -10.47 -3.78
CA ILE A 79 -32.32 -10.39 -3.22
C ILE A 79 -33.24 -9.63 -4.18
N ALA A 80 -32.80 -8.47 -4.66
CA ALA A 80 -33.62 -7.63 -5.54
C ALA A 80 -33.96 -8.30 -6.88
N THR A 81 -33.06 -9.16 -7.37
CA THR A 81 -33.21 -9.79 -8.70
C THR A 81 -33.78 -11.21 -8.66
N GLN A 82 -33.47 -12.01 -7.64
CA GLN A 82 -33.84 -13.42 -7.53
C GLN A 82 -34.87 -13.68 -6.43
N GLY A 83 -35.20 -12.66 -5.63
CA GLY A 83 -36.14 -12.73 -4.52
C GLY A 83 -35.55 -13.39 -3.28
N ARG A 84 -35.24 -14.70 -3.36
CA ARG A 84 -34.76 -15.48 -2.21
C ARG A 84 -33.33 -15.99 -2.42
N LEU A 85 -32.46 -15.67 -1.46
CA LEU A 85 -31.10 -16.16 -1.42
C LEU A 85 -31.06 -17.62 -0.98
N THR A 86 -30.34 -18.45 -1.76
CA THR A 86 -29.93 -19.79 -1.33
C THR A 86 -28.62 -19.72 -0.56
N ARG A 87 -28.33 -20.75 0.24
CA ARG A 87 -27.09 -20.82 1.02
C ARG A 87 -25.88 -20.95 0.10
N GLU A 88 -26.03 -21.67 -0.99
CA GLU A 88 -25.03 -21.85 -2.03
C GLU A 88 -24.65 -20.49 -2.61
N LYS A 89 -25.64 -19.65 -2.94
CA LYS A 89 -25.37 -18.33 -3.53
C LYS A 89 -24.69 -17.37 -2.57
N VAL A 90 -25.08 -17.38 -1.29
CA VAL A 90 -24.40 -16.60 -0.24
C VAL A 90 -22.92 -17.02 -0.13
N THR A 91 -22.66 -18.32 -0.19
CA THR A 91 -21.30 -18.87 -0.08
C THR A 91 -20.44 -18.50 -1.29
N GLU A 92 -21.01 -18.58 -2.50
CA GLU A 92 -20.36 -18.16 -3.75
C GLU A 92 -19.96 -16.67 -3.71
N ILE A 93 -20.90 -15.78 -3.34
CA ILE A 93 -20.64 -14.33 -3.22
C ILE A 93 -19.53 -14.06 -2.19
N THR A 94 -19.62 -14.70 -1.03
CA THR A 94 -18.65 -14.52 0.06
C THR A 94 -17.25 -14.99 -0.35
N ALA A 95 -17.15 -16.15 -1.02
CA ALA A 95 -15.90 -16.69 -1.49
C ALA A 95 -15.24 -15.77 -2.55
N ALA A 96 -16.02 -15.32 -3.53
CA ALA A 96 -15.53 -14.43 -4.58
C ALA A 96 -14.99 -13.10 -4.03
N ALA A 97 -15.73 -12.47 -3.11
CA ALA A 97 -15.29 -11.23 -2.47
C ALA A 97 -14.00 -11.43 -1.65
N HIS A 98 -13.88 -12.55 -0.92
CA HIS A 98 -12.67 -12.84 -0.15
C HIS A 98 -11.45 -13.17 -1.02
N GLU A 99 -11.65 -13.71 -2.22
CA GLU A 99 -10.57 -13.96 -3.18
C GLU A 99 -10.01 -12.64 -3.76
N ALA A 100 -10.90 -11.69 -4.07
CA ALA A 100 -10.53 -10.40 -4.67
C ALA A 100 -10.04 -9.32 -3.67
N LYS A 101 -10.29 -9.49 -2.37
CA LYS A 101 -10.17 -8.43 -1.36
C LYS A 101 -8.83 -7.70 -1.30
N PHE A 102 -7.72 -8.41 -1.51
CA PHE A 102 -6.39 -7.81 -1.42
C PHE A 102 -6.01 -7.01 -2.67
N GLU A 103 -6.51 -7.42 -3.83
CA GLU A 103 -6.37 -6.68 -5.08
C GLU A 103 -7.19 -5.39 -5.03
N GLU A 104 -8.45 -5.47 -4.58
CA GLU A 104 -9.33 -4.30 -4.45
C GLU A 104 -8.78 -3.29 -3.42
N ALA A 105 -8.29 -3.76 -2.27
CA ALA A 105 -7.63 -2.90 -1.30
C ALA A 105 -6.40 -2.20 -1.88
N GLU A 106 -5.64 -2.87 -2.75
CA GLU A 106 -4.49 -2.25 -3.41
C GLU A 106 -4.90 -1.16 -4.40
N GLU A 107 -5.95 -1.37 -5.18
CA GLU A 107 -6.49 -0.36 -6.10
C GLU A 107 -7.07 0.85 -5.35
N LEU A 108 -7.76 0.64 -4.23
CA LEU A 108 -8.23 1.72 -3.35
C LEU A 108 -7.07 2.53 -2.77
N LEU A 109 -5.98 1.87 -2.37
CA LEU A 109 -4.77 2.55 -1.90
C LEU A 109 -4.10 3.36 -3.02
N LYS A 110 -3.95 2.79 -4.22
CA LYS A 110 -3.44 3.53 -5.40
C LYS A 110 -4.28 4.78 -5.66
N CYS A 111 -5.60 4.67 -5.58
CA CYS A 111 -6.51 5.82 -5.71
C CYS A 111 -6.30 6.87 -4.61
N ALA A 112 -6.11 6.45 -3.36
CA ALA A 112 -5.87 7.34 -2.24
C ALA A 112 -4.53 8.08 -2.38
N TYR A 113 -3.46 7.39 -2.75
CA TYR A 113 -2.13 7.97 -2.96
C TYR A 113 -2.09 8.97 -4.12
N ASN A 114 -2.80 8.67 -5.21
CA ASN A 114 -2.93 9.60 -6.34
C ASN A 114 -3.68 10.90 -5.96
N ARG A 115 -4.54 10.84 -4.93
CA ARG A 115 -5.21 12.03 -4.38
C ARG A 115 -4.32 12.80 -3.41
N THR A 116 -3.60 12.13 -2.51
CA THR A 116 -2.67 12.79 -1.57
C THR A 116 -1.45 13.38 -2.26
N GLY A 117 -0.99 12.84 -3.39
CA GLY A 117 0.03 13.47 -4.24
C GLY A 117 -0.39 14.84 -4.82
N ARG A 118 -1.68 15.19 -4.79
CA ARG A 118 -2.20 16.53 -5.12
C ARG A 118 -2.40 17.43 -3.90
N VAL A 119 -2.38 16.87 -2.69
CA VAL A 119 -2.49 17.65 -1.46
C VAL A 119 -1.07 17.96 -0.99
N HIS A 120 -0.57 19.10 -1.46
CA HIS A 120 0.67 19.69 -0.98
C HIS A 120 0.53 19.98 0.51
N LEU A 121 0.98 19.06 1.37
CA LEU A 121 1.18 19.35 2.78
C LEU A 121 2.42 20.23 2.88
N PRO A 122 2.31 21.48 3.37
CA PRO A 122 3.47 22.32 3.56
C PRO A 122 4.27 21.73 4.72
N ILE A 123 5.37 21.04 4.41
CA ILE A 123 6.36 20.67 5.42
C ILE A 123 7.06 21.98 5.82
N SER A 124 6.55 22.64 6.86
CA SER A 124 7.24 23.74 7.50
C SER A 124 8.50 23.19 8.20
N TYR A 125 9.64 23.27 7.52
CA TYR A 125 10.94 23.11 8.14
C TYR A 125 11.18 24.28 9.10
N SER A 126 11.04 24.03 10.40
CA SER A 126 11.64 24.90 11.42
C SER A 126 13.15 24.69 11.38
N ALA A 127 13.87 25.62 10.74
CA ALA A 127 15.32 25.68 10.77
C ALA A 127 15.79 25.97 12.20
N ALA A 128 16.18 24.94 12.93
CA ALA A 128 17.01 25.11 14.11
C ALA A 128 18.39 25.61 13.65
N LYS A 129 18.66 26.90 13.88
CA LYS A 129 20.00 27.49 13.79
C LYS A 129 20.92 26.77 14.77
N GLY A 130 21.76 25.88 14.26
CA GLY A 130 22.94 25.36 14.97
C GLY A 130 24.12 26.29 14.70
N GLU A 131 24.40 27.14 15.68
CA GLU A 131 25.49 28.11 15.73
C GLU A 131 26.85 27.39 15.65
N ARG A 132 27.74 27.87 14.77
CA ARG A 132 29.14 27.43 14.74
C ARG A 132 29.83 27.88 16.03
N ARG A 133 30.54 26.97 16.70
CA ARG A 133 31.83 27.23 17.34
C ARG A 133 32.63 25.93 17.41
#